data_AF-A0A2E3WDP8-F1
#
_entry.id   AF-A0A2E3WDP8-F1
#
_cell.length_a   1.000
_cell.length_b   1.000
_cell.length_c   1.000
_cell.angle_alpha   90.00
_cell.angle_beta   90.00
_cell.angle_gamma   90.00
#
_symmetry.space_group_name_H-M   'P 1'
#
loop_
_entity.id
_entity.type
_entity.pdbx_description
1 polymer ?
#
loop_
_entity_poly.entity_id
_entity_poly.type
_entity_poly.pdbx_seq_one_letter_code
_entity_poly.pdbx_strand_id
1 'polypeptide(L)'
;MRWLAGFLVFGLAYALFVSLIFWQNWPTMENPHLYSTLESELSAPAQDAVTRVIKESLAVTDSTSTYQIHHQSFEFENNLVSAVVVANGHVLILKYETTENQANNIAKEYVGLVSAHIKQKALEHKNQIVLVIFIPLLLLSGFAWLARKIWGWVSALD
;
A
#
# COMPACT_ATOMS: atom_id res chain seq x y z
N MET A 1 -40.19 -10.58 -11.99
CA MET A 1 -38.89 -10.53 -12.69
C MET A 1 -38.17 -9.18 -12.54
N ARG A 2 -38.85 -8.03 -12.70
CA ARG A 2 -38.21 -6.68 -12.71
C ARG A 2 -37.46 -6.29 -11.42
N TRP A 3 -37.93 -6.75 -10.26
CA TRP A 3 -37.30 -6.45 -8.97
C TRP A 3 -35.90 -7.09 -8.83
N LEU A 4 -35.76 -8.35 -9.25
CA LEU A 4 -34.47 -9.09 -9.22
C LEU A 4 -33.42 -8.43 -10.15
N ALA A 5 -33.86 -7.93 -11.31
CA ALA A 5 -33.00 -7.19 -12.22
C ALA A 5 -32.48 -5.87 -11.59
N GLY A 6 -33.32 -5.17 -10.83
CA GLY A 6 -32.92 -3.96 -10.10
C GLY A 6 -31.83 -4.22 -9.04
N PHE A 7 -31.95 -5.30 -8.27
CA PHE A 7 -30.92 -5.69 -7.30
C PHE A 7 -29.60 -6.08 -7.96
N LEU A 8 -29.66 -6.81 -9.08
CA LEU A 8 -28.45 -7.18 -9.84
C LEU A 8 -27.73 -5.95 -10.40
N VAL A 9 -28.47 -5.01 -10.99
CA VAL A 9 -27.90 -3.78 -11.57
C VAL A 9 -27.30 -2.91 -10.47
N PHE A 10 -27.99 -2.73 -9.34
CA PHE A 10 -27.45 -1.98 -8.21
C PHE A 10 -26.20 -2.63 -7.62
N GLY A 11 -26.22 -3.95 -7.42
CA GLY A 11 -25.07 -4.70 -6.91
C GLY A 11 -23.85 -4.62 -7.82
N LEU A 12 -24.04 -4.69 -9.14
CA LEU A 12 -22.97 -4.51 -10.13
C LEU A 12 -22.41 -3.08 -10.12
N ALA A 13 -23.29 -2.07 -10.09
CA ALA A 13 -22.87 -0.67 -10.06
C ALA A 13 -22.08 -0.34 -8.78
N TYR A 14 -22.54 -0.83 -7.63
CA TYR A 14 -21.85 -0.68 -6.36
C TYR A 14 -20.49 -1.38 -6.36
N ALA A 15 -20.42 -2.64 -6.83
CA ALA A 15 -19.16 -3.37 -6.91
C ALA A 15 -18.14 -2.65 -7.81
N LEU A 16 -18.57 -2.17 -8.99
CA LEU A 16 -17.72 -1.41 -9.90
C LEU A 16 -17.21 -0.11 -9.27
N PHE A 17 -18.10 0.65 -8.62
CA PHE A 17 -17.73 1.89 -7.95
C PHE A 17 -16.69 1.67 -6.85
N VAL A 18 -16.92 0.69 -5.98
CA VAL A 18 -15.98 0.35 -4.89
C VAL A 18 -14.66 -0.17 -5.48
N SER A 19 -14.69 -1.06 -6.46
CA SER A 19 -13.47 -1.55 -7.12
C SER A 19 -12.63 -0.43 -7.72
N LEU A 20 -13.25 0.61 -8.27
CA LEU A 20 -12.55 1.76 -8.86
C LEU A 20 -11.82 2.60 -7.80
N ILE A 21 -12.45 2.81 -6.64
CA ILE A 21 -11.80 3.47 -5.48
C ILE A 21 -10.59 2.66 -5.00
N PHE A 22 -10.74 1.35 -4.88
CA PHE A 22 -9.65 0.46 -4.44
C PHE A 22 -8.51 0.39 -5.46
N TRP A 23 -8.81 0.45 -6.76
CA TRP A 23 -7.78 0.52 -7.80
C TRP A 23 -6.97 1.81 -7.69
N GLN A 24 -7.65 2.94 -7.52
CA GLN A 24 -7.01 4.24 -7.43
C GLN A 24 -6.14 4.38 -6.17
N ASN A 25 -6.55 3.72 -5.08
CA ASN A 25 -5.83 3.72 -3.80
C ASN A 25 -4.96 2.48 -3.59
N TRP A 26 -4.52 1.82 -4.67
CA TRP A 26 -3.69 0.63 -4.55
C TRP A 26 -2.27 0.99 -4.05
N PRO A 27 -1.72 0.27 -3.05
CA PRO A 27 -0.38 0.56 -2.55
C PRO A 27 0.70 0.27 -3.61
N THR A 28 1.62 1.21 -3.82
CA THR A 28 2.72 1.11 -4.79
C THR A 28 4.06 1.45 -4.15
N MET A 29 5.16 1.31 -4.90
CA MET A 29 6.49 1.75 -4.43
C MET A 29 6.57 3.26 -4.23
N GLU A 30 5.88 4.05 -5.05
CA GLU A 30 5.84 5.51 -4.90
C GLU A 30 4.96 5.93 -3.73
N ASN A 31 3.85 5.21 -3.51
CA ASN A 31 2.95 5.43 -2.40
C ASN A 31 2.65 4.12 -1.64
N PRO A 32 3.55 3.71 -0.72
CA PRO A 32 3.40 2.46 0.02
C PRO A 32 2.39 2.54 1.18
N HIS A 33 1.75 3.69 1.40
CA HIS A 33 0.90 3.97 2.57
C HIS A 33 1.64 3.81 3.91
N LEU A 34 2.93 4.17 3.92
CA LEU A 34 3.76 4.26 5.12
C LEU A 34 3.51 5.59 5.85
N TYR A 35 3.07 5.50 7.10
CA TYR A 35 2.90 6.63 8.01
C TYR A 35 4.20 7.04 8.71
N SER A 36 5.19 6.16 8.75
CA SER A 36 6.51 6.35 9.36
C SER A 36 7.63 5.78 8.49
N THR A 37 8.89 5.98 8.90
CA THR A 37 10.05 5.33 8.28
C THR A 37 10.15 3.87 8.76
N LEU A 38 10.78 3.00 7.95
CA LEU A 38 11.06 1.61 8.28
C LEU A 38 12.48 1.40 8.85
N GLU A 39 13.07 2.45 9.42
CA GLU A 39 14.44 2.43 9.94
C GLU A 39 14.62 1.39 11.05
N SER A 40 13.65 1.28 11.96
CA SER A 40 13.67 0.32 13.06
C SER A 40 13.52 -1.15 12.61
N GLU A 41 13.18 -1.40 11.35
CA GLU A 41 13.05 -2.74 10.78
C GLU A 41 14.29 -3.16 9.97
N LEU A 42 15.25 -2.25 9.78
CA LEU A 42 16.55 -2.60 9.20
C LEU A 42 17.33 -3.53 10.14
N SER A 43 18.20 -4.36 9.56
CA SER A 43 19.16 -5.19 10.29
C SER A 43 20.08 -4.33 11.15
N ALA A 44 20.54 -4.87 12.29
CA ALA A 44 21.45 -4.17 13.20
C ALA A 44 22.66 -3.48 12.52
N PRO A 45 23.38 -4.11 11.57
CA PRO A 45 24.47 -3.44 10.86
C PRO A 45 24.00 -2.33 9.91
N ALA A 46 22.79 -2.44 9.34
CA ALA A 46 22.23 -1.41 8.47
C ALA A 46 21.68 -0.22 9.29
N GLN A 47 21.07 -0.47 10.44
CA GLN A 47 20.68 0.59 11.38
C GLN A 47 21.90 1.38 11.87
N ASP A 48 22.97 0.69 12.25
CA ASP A 48 24.17 1.37 12.70
C ASP A 48 24.86 2.16 11.57
N ALA A 49 24.71 1.77 10.31
CA ALA A 49 25.26 2.51 9.18
C ALA A 49 24.40 3.71 8.73
N VAL A 50 23.14 3.81 9.19
CA VAL A 50 22.21 4.88 8.86
C VAL A 50 22.21 5.91 9.99
N THR A 51 22.52 7.16 9.66
CA THR A 51 22.51 8.27 10.62
C THR A 51 21.11 8.84 10.79
N ARG A 52 20.31 8.88 9.72
CA ARG A 52 18.94 9.40 9.76
C ARG A 52 18.16 8.98 8.53
N VAL A 53 16.86 8.69 8.69
CA VAL A 53 15.92 8.58 7.56
C VAL A 53 14.98 9.79 7.53
N ILE A 54 14.91 10.49 6.40
CA ILE A 54 14.05 11.67 6.18
C ILE A 54 13.07 11.35 5.05
N LYS A 55 11.82 11.80 5.17
CA LYS A 55 10.85 11.77 4.07
C LYS A 55 10.94 13.10 3.33
N GLU A 56 11.65 13.11 2.20
CA GLU A 56 11.82 14.29 1.35
C GLU A 56 11.09 14.05 0.03
N SER A 57 9.93 14.69 -0.15
CA SER A 57 9.07 14.46 -1.33
C SER A 57 9.64 14.99 -2.64
N LEU A 58 10.77 15.71 -2.59
CA LEU A 58 11.38 16.40 -3.73
C LEU A 58 12.56 15.63 -4.35
N ALA A 59 12.99 14.52 -3.76
CA ALA A 59 14.25 13.86 -4.13
C ALA A 59 14.17 12.96 -5.38
N VAL A 60 12.98 12.68 -5.93
CA VAL A 60 12.84 11.78 -7.08
C VAL A 60 12.32 12.57 -8.28
N THR A 61 13.26 13.12 -9.05
CA THR A 61 12.98 13.54 -10.42
C THR A 61 13.28 12.34 -11.32
N ASP A 62 12.24 11.65 -11.72
CA ASP A 62 12.21 10.71 -12.86
C ASP A 62 13.31 9.63 -12.85
N SER A 63 13.07 8.51 -12.14
CA SER A 63 13.91 7.33 -12.31
C SER A 63 13.13 6.03 -12.39
N THR A 64 13.47 5.25 -13.42
CA THR A 64 13.09 3.85 -13.60
C THR A 64 13.67 2.91 -12.53
N SER A 65 14.50 3.41 -11.62
CA SER A 65 15.12 2.66 -10.53
C SER A 65 14.33 2.80 -9.21
N THR A 66 14.28 1.72 -8.43
CA THR A 66 13.61 1.69 -7.11
C THR A 66 14.34 2.50 -6.04
N TYR A 67 15.61 2.84 -6.27
CA TYR A 67 16.42 3.74 -5.45
C TYR A 67 17.54 4.37 -6.29
N GLN A 68 18.15 5.43 -5.76
CA GLN A 68 19.36 6.08 -6.23
C GLN A 68 20.32 6.25 -5.04
N ILE A 69 21.62 6.07 -5.28
CA ILE A 69 22.65 6.28 -4.27
C ILE A 69 23.45 7.51 -4.70
N HIS A 70 23.49 8.52 -3.85
CA HIS A 70 24.33 9.69 -4.05
C HIS A 70 25.51 9.59 -3.08
N HIS A 71 26.71 9.38 -3.59
CA HIS A 71 27.92 9.19 -2.78
C HIS A 71 28.54 10.53 -2.42
N GLN A 72 28.84 10.76 -1.14
CA GLN A 72 29.53 11.95 -0.62
C GLN A 72 28.96 13.29 -1.16
N SER A 73 27.66 13.34 -1.37
CA SER A 73 26.99 14.45 -2.05
C SER A 73 26.08 15.25 -1.12
N PHE A 74 25.92 14.77 0.11
CA PHE A 74 25.08 15.41 1.13
C PHE A 74 25.98 15.92 2.25
N GLU A 75 25.89 17.21 2.58
CA GLU A 75 26.63 17.79 3.69
C GLU A 75 25.83 17.59 4.98
N PHE A 76 26.32 16.75 5.87
CA PHE A 76 25.70 16.48 7.18
C PHE A 76 26.76 16.68 8.26
N GLU A 77 26.49 17.59 9.21
CA GLU A 77 27.39 17.89 10.33
C GLU A 77 28.84 18.20 9.91
N ASN A 78 29.02 19.02 8.88
CA ASN A 78 30.32 19.41 8.28
C ASN A 78 31.10 18.27 7.60
N ASN A 79 30.47 17.14 7.29
CA ASN A 79 31.06 16.05 6.51
C ASN A 79 30.21 15.72 5.28
N LEU A 80 30.86 15.33 4.18
CA LEU A 80 30.20 14.80 3.00
C LEU A 80 29.85 13.33 3.21
N VAL A 81 28.55 13.03 3.29
CA VAL A 81 28.03 11.69 3.52
C VAL A 81 27.28 11.16 2.31
N SER A 82 27.15 9.84 2.25
CA SER A 82 26.36 9.18 1.22
C SER A 82 24.88 9.16 1.59
N ALA A 83 24.00 9.33 0.62
CA ALA A 83 22.56 9.27 0.81
C ALA A 83 21.93 8.25 -0.16
N VAL A 84 20.96 7.49 0.32
CA VAL A 84 20.14 6.60 -0.50
C VAL A 84 18.76 7.22 -0.63
N VAL A 85 18.38 7.61 -1.84
CA VAL A 85 17.05 8.12 -2.16
C VAL A 85 16.22 6.98 -2.72
N VAL A 86 15.10 6.67 -2.10
CA VAL A 86 14.18 5.60 -2.50
C VAL A 86 13.02 6.19 -3.29
N ALA A 87 12.43 5.41 -4.20
CA ALA A 87 11.33 5.87 -5.08
C ALA A 87 10.11 6.43 -4.33
N ASN A 88 9.92 6.08 -3.05
CA ASN A 88 8.86 6.64 -2.18
C ASN A 88 9.22 8.02 -1.57
N GLY A 89 10.34 8.62 -1.96
CA GLY A 89 10.85 9.88 -1.39
C GLY A 89 11.50 9.71 -0.02
N HIS A 90 11.78 8.49 0.44
CA HIS A 90 12.57 8.29 1.66
C HIS A 90 14.06 8.44 1.34
N VAL A 91 14.76 9.23 2.13
CA VAL A 91 16.19 9.48 2.03
C VAL A 91 16.87 8.91 3.27
N LEU A 92 17.73 7.92 3.07
CA LEU A 92 18.57 7.35 4.13
C LEU A 92 19.94 8.04 4.06
N ILE A 93 20.28 8.81 5.09
CA ILE A 93 21.59 9.42 5.26
C ILE A 93 22.50 8.38 5.91
N LEU A 94 23.60 8.03 5.26
CA LEU A 94 24.55 7.02 5.71
C LEU A 94 25.72 7.66 6.48
N LYS A 95 26.39 6.89 7.33
CA LYS A 95 27.64 7.35 7.99
C LYS A 95 28.75 7.58 6.96
N TYR A 96 29.66 8.52 7.26
CA TYR A 96 30.81 8.88 6.41
C TYR A 96 31.67 7.69 5.96
N GLU A 97 31.86 6.69 6.84
CA GLU A 97 32.68 5.51 6.58
C GLU A 97 31.97 4.39 5.78
N THR A 98 30.74 4.63 5.34
CA THR A 98 29.95 3.62 4.64
C THR A 98 30.44 3.44 3.20
N THR A 99 30.90 2.23 2.88
CA THR A 99 31.38 1.86 1.53
C THR A 99 30.22 1.77 0.53
N GLU A 100 30.51 1.89 -0.78
CA GLU A 100 29.49 1.72 -1.83
C GLU A 100 28.76 0.38 -1.75
N ASN A 101 29.48 -0.70 -1.45
CA ASN A 101 28.88 -2.03 -1.28
C ASN A 101 27.92 -2.09 -0.09
N GLN A 102 28.27 -1.46 1.03
CA GLN A 102 27.38 -1.36 2.19
C GLN A 102 26.17 -0.49 1.88
N ALA A 103 26.35 0.66 1.24
CA ALA A 103 25.26 1.54 0.81
C ALA A 103 24.26 0.80 -0.09
N ASN A 104 24.76 -0.01 -1.04
CA ASN A 104 23.93 -0.82 -1.92
C ASN A 104 23.17 -1.93 -1.18
N ASN A 105 23.81 -2.58 -0.21
CA ASN A 105 23.16 -3.59 0.61
C ASN A 105 22.04 -2.98 1.48
N ILE A 106 22.30 -1.82 2.10
CA ILE A 106 21.31 -1.06 2.90
C ILE A 106 20.14 -0.63 2.01
N ALA A 107 20.42 -0.11 0.81
CA ALA A 107 19.39 0.28 -0.15
C ALA A 107 18.49 -0.89 -0.54
N LYS A 108 19.08 -2.04 -0.89
CA LYS A 108 18.34 -3.27 -1.24
C LYS A 108 17.50 -3.78 -0.07
N GLU A 109 18.05 -3.75 1.13
CA GLU A 109 17.34 -4.16 2.34
C GLU A 109 16.13 -3.27 2.58
N TYR A 110 16.32 -1.95 2.56
CA TYR A 110 15.24 -0.99 2.77
C TYR A 110 14.14 -1.11 1.70
N VAL A 111 14.50 -1.24 0.42
CA VAL A 111 13.54 -1.48 -0.65
C VAL A 111 12.83 -2.83 -0.47
N GLY A 112 13.52 -3.84 0.05
CA GLY A 112 12.94 -5.13 0.43
C GLY A 112 11.86 -4.97 1.49
N LEU A 113 12.12 -4.18 2.54
CA LEU A 113 11.15 -3.87 3.61
C LEU A 113 9.94 -3.11 3.06
N VAL A 114 10.15 -2.08 2.24
CA VAL A 114 9.06 -1.34 1.59
C VAL A 114 8.22 -2.27 0.70
N SER A 115 8.86 -3.15 -0.07
CA SER A 115 8.17 -4.15 -0.89
C SER A 115 7.33 -5.12 -0.05
N ALA A 116 7.87 -5.61 1.07
CA ALA A 116 7.16 -6.47 2.00
C ALA A 116 5.94 -5.76 2.59
N HIS A 117 6.09 -4.50 3.00
CA HIS A 117 5.00 -3.65 3.50
C HIS A 117 3.89 -3.47 2.45
N ILE A 118 4.25 -3.17 1.20
CA ILE A 118 3.29 -3.05 0.09
C ILE A 118 2.52 -4.36 -0.10
N LYS A 119 3.19 -5.51 -0.08
CA LYS A 119 2.52 -6.82 -0.19
C LYS A 119 1.54 -7.06 0.95
N GLN A 120 1.91 -6.71 2.18
CA GLN A 120 1.02 -6.80 3.33
C GLN A 120 -0.18 -5.86 3.19
N LYS A 121 0.04 -4.60 2.82
CA LYS A 121 -1.04 -3.62 2.59
C LYS A 121 -1.95 -4.01 1.43
N ALA A 122 -1.41 -4.62 0.38
CA ALA A 122 -2.20 -5.15 -0.72
C ALA A 122 -3.08 -6.32 -0.26
N LEU A 123 -2.58 -7.18 0.63
CA LEU A 123 -3.39 -8.25 1.24
C LEU A 123 -4.52 -7.67 2.11
N GLU A 124 -4.23 -6.65 2.92
CA GLU A 124 -5.24 -5.93 3.71
C GLU A 124 -6.31 -5.30 2.81
N HIS A 125 -5.92 -4.63 1.72
CA HIS A 125 -6.86 -4.07 0.74
C HIS A 125 -7.73 -5.16 0.12
N LYS A 126 -7.17 -6.31 -0.26
CA LYS A 126 -7.95 -7.44 -0.77
C LYS A 126 -8.98 -7.94 0.25
N ASN A 127 -8.61 -8.04 1.52
CA ASN A 127 -9.55 -8.44 2.57
C ASN A 127 -10.66 -7.41 2.77
N GLN A 128 -10.33 -6.11 2.73
CA GLN A 128 -11.33 -5.05 2.79
C GLN A 128 -12.29 -5.08 1.60
N ILE A 129 -11.81 -5.33 0.38
CA ILE A 129 -12.67 -5.55 -0.81
C ILE A 129 -13.67 -6.67 -0.54
N VAL A 130 -13.23 -7.80 0.02
CA VAL A 130 -14.12 -8.91 0.37
C VAL A 130 -15.18 -8.45 1.37
N LEU A 131 -14.80 -7.75 2.43
CA LEU A 131 -15.74 -7.26 3.45
C LEU A 131 -16.73 -6.23 2.88
N VAL A 132 -16.28 -5.30 2.05
CA VAL A 132 -17.08 -4.15 1.60
C VAL A 132 -17.94 -4.48 0.38
N ILE A 133 -17.54 -5.44 -0.46
CA ILE A 133 -18.29 -5.85 -1.65
C ILE A 133 -19.06 -7.13 -1.41
N PHE A 134 -18.41 -8.21 -0.98
CA PHE A 134 -19.05 -9.53 -0.93
C PHE A 134 -20.06 -9.64 0.21
N ILE A 135 -19.76 -9.13 1.41
CA ILE A 135 -20.71 -9.23 2.54
C ILE A 135 -22.02 -8.47 2.24
N PRO A 136 -22.02 -7.20 1.79
CA PRO A 136 -23.25 -6.51 1.44
C PRO A 136 -24.02 -7.20 0.31
N LEU A 137 -23.33 -7.73 -0.71
CA LEU A 137 -23.98 -8.48 -1.79
C LEU A 137 -24.68 -9.76 -1.27
N LEU A 138 -24.03 -10.49 -0.37
CA LEU A 138 -24.61 -11.68 0.27
C LEU A 138 -25.80 -11.31 1.15
N LEU A 139 -25.70 -10.25 1.95
CA LEU A 139 -26.80 -9.76 2.79
C LEU A 139 -27.98 -9.29 1.95
N LEU A 140 -27.75 -8.53 0.88
CA LEU A 140 -28.79 -8.09 -0.05
C LEU A 140 -29.47 -9.28 -0.74
N SER A 141 -28.69 -10.26 -1.19
CA SER A 141 -29.22 -11.47 -1.81
C SER A 141 -30.02 -12.32 -0.82
N GLY A 142 -29.53 -12.48 0.41
CA GLY A 142 -30.21 -13.18 1.49
C GLY A 142 -31.52 -12.49 1.89
N PHE A 143 -31.50 -11.15 2.01
CA PHE A 143 -32.69 -10.35 2.28
C PHE A 143 -33.73 -10.49 1.16
N ALA A 144 -33.32 -10.40 -0.10
CA ALA A 144 -34.23 -10.56 -1.24
C ALA A 144 -34.85 -11.97 -1.27
N TRP A 145 -34.09 -13.01 -0.92
CA TRP A 145 -34.59 -14.38 -0.82
C TRP A 145 -35.60 -14.54 0.32
N LEU A 146 -35.28 -14.03 1.52
CA LEU A 146 -36.18 -14.07 2.69
C LEU A 146 -37.48 -13.31 2.42
N ALA A 147 -37.39 -12.09 1.89
CA ALA A 147 -38.55 -11.28 1.53
C ALA A 147 -39.48 -12.04 0.57
N ARG A 148 -38.91 -12.76 -0.41
CA ARG A 148 -39.70 -13.59 -1.34
C ARG A 148 -40.36 -14.77 -0.65
N LYS A 149 -39.67 -15.45 0.27
CA LYS A 149 -40.24 -16.57 1.04
C LYS A 149 -41.40 -16.11 1.92
N ILE A 150 -41.23 -15.01 2.63
CA ILE A 150 -42.27 -14.41 3.48
C ILE A 150 -43.47 -14.01 2.62
N TRP A 151 -43.26 -13.31 1.51
CA TRP A 151 -44.34 -12.94 0.60
C TRP A 151 -45.12 -14.15 0.09
N GLY A 152 -44.42 -15.22 -0.30
CA GLY A 152 -45.06 -16.46 -0.75
C GLY A 152 -45.91 -17.15 0.32
N TRP A 153 -45.50 -17.07 1.59
CA TRP A 153 -46.30 -17.57 2.71
C TRP A 153 -47.52 -16.70 2.99
N VAL A 154 -47.35 -15.38 3.03
CA VAL A 154 -48.44 -14.42 3.24
C VAL A 154 -49.48 -14.55 2.13
N SER A 155 -49.06 -14.63 0.87
CA SER A 155 -49.97 -14.77 -0.27
C SER A 155 -50.70 -16.12 -0.35
N ALA A 156 -50.33 -17.09 0.48
CA ALA A 156 -50.99 -18.40 0.56
C ALA A 156 -51.98 -18.49 1.75
N LEU A 157 -52.03 -17.45 2.59
CA LEU A 157 -52.93 -17.31 3.73
C LEU A 157 -54.19 -16.49 3.38
N ASP A 158 -54.15 -15.70 2.31
CA ASP A 158 -55.30 -15.08 1.64
C ASP A 158 -55.90 -16.03 0.57
#